data_AF-A0A955YY22-F1
#
_entry.id   AF-A0A955YY22-F1
#
_cell.length_a   1.000
_cell.length_b   1.000
_cell.length_c   1.000
_cell.angle_alpha   90.00
_cell.angle_beta   90.00
_cell.angle_gamma   90.00
#
_symmetry.space_group_name_H-M   'P 1'
#
loop_
_entity.id
_entity.type
_entity.pdbx_description
1 polymer ?
#
loop_
_entity_poly.entity_id
_entity_poly.type
_entity_poly.pdbx_seq_one_letter_code
_entity_poly.pdbx_strand_id
1 'polypeptide(L)'
;MRSKTVAILLALTFAACGDRPDEWEAPIVKSGSLRTFGLVDQVAVVDEGAHRVALLSARAGQELSRSSVRVGKNVTVAAPSADTKRLFVLSAGELPRRKGTDERPSLSVIEGGTLKTYPLESPHTGLAVDPLGKWCAVFAAPGAGPQTNFVENP
;
A
#
# COMPACT_ATOMS: atom_id res chain seq x y z
N MET A 1 -43.31 14.79 -38.00
CA MET A 1 -42.67 13.75 -37.16
C MET A 1 -41.14 13.95 -37.13
N ARG A 2 -40.61 14.92 -36.38
CA ARG A 2 -39.15 15.19 -36.27
C ARG A 2 -38.79 15.85 -34.93
N SER A 3 -39.24 15.28 -33.81
CA SER A 3 -39.01 15.89 -32.48
C SER A 3 -38.64 14.89 -31.37
N LYS A 4 -38.54 13.58 -31.67
CA LYS A 4 -38.21 12.55 -30.66
C LYS A 4 -36.73 12.19 -30.56
N THR A 5 -35.90 12.59 -31.51
CA THR A 5 -34.46 12.25 -31.53
C THR A 5 -33.58 13.15 -30.65
N VAL A 6 -34.05 14.34 -30.28
CA VAL A 6 -33.26 15.30 -29.47
C VAL A 6 -33.27 14.94 -27.97
N ALA A 7 -34.31 14.26 -27.49
CA ALA A 7 -34.47 13.95 -26.07
C ALA A 7 -33.49 12.87 -25.56
N ILE A 8 -33.01 11.96 -26.42
CA ILE A 8 -32.14 10.85 -26.01
C ILE A 8 -30.69 11.32 -25.81
N LEU A 9 -30.23 12.32 -26.58
CA LEU A 9 -28.86 12.82 -26.48
C LEU A 9 -28.59 13.60 -25.18
N LEU A 10 -29.63 14.23 -24.60
CA LEU A 10 -29.52 15.05 -23.39
C LEU A 10 -29.51 14.22 -22.09
N ALA A 11 -30.00 12.97 -22.13
CA ALA A 11 -29.99 12.08 -20.97
C ALA A 11 -28.61 11.41 -20.74
N LEU A 12 -27.79 11.29 -21.79
CA LEU A 12 -26.45 10.70 -21.72
C LEU A 12 -25.38 11.65 -21.16
N THR A 13 -25.62 12.96 -21.17
CA THR A 13 -24.67 13.95 -20.64
C THR A 13 -24.68 14.06 -19.11
N PHE A 14 -25.75 13.62 -18.43
CA PHE A 14 -25.82 13.61 -16.96
C PHE A 14 -25.25 12.34 -16.32
N ALA A 15 -25.15 11.24 -17.08
CA ALA A 15 -24.46 10.03 -16.62
C ALA A 15 -22.92 10.14 -16.72
N ALA A 16 -22.40 11.24 -17.29
CA ALA A 16 -20.98 11.53 -17.39
C ALA A 16 -20.39 12.27 -16.18
N CYS A 17 -21.21 12.71 -15.21
CA CYS A 17 -20.72 13.06 -13.87
C CYS A 17 -20.57 11.78 -13.04
N GLY A 18 -19.72 10.87 -13.50
CA GLY A 18 -19.22 9.79 -12.66
C GLY A 18 -18.30 10.42 -11.64
N ASP A 19 -18.76 10.49 -10.39
CA ASP A 19 -17.95 11.01 -9.29
C ASP A 19 -16.66 10.19 -9.19
N ARG A 20 -15.54 10.86 -8.94
CA ARG A 20 -14.25 10.16 -8.86
C ARG A 20 -14.19 9.41 -7.53
N PRO A 21 -13.59 8.21 -7.47
CA PRO A 21 -13.43 7.51 -6.20
C PRO A 21 -12.70 8.37 -5.15
N ASP A 22 -13.16 8.33 -3.90
CA ASP A 22 -12.61 9.14 -2.79
C ASP A 22 -11.08 8.99 -2.62
N GLU A 23 -10.50 7.86 -3.03
CA GLU A 23 -9.05 7.62 -3.01
C GLU A 23 -8.25 8.62 -3.85
N TRP A 24 -8.86 9.30 -4.82
CA TRP A 24 -8.23 10.34 -5.63
C TRP A 24 -8.17 11.70 -4.94
N GLU A 25 -8.98 11.91 -3.89
CA GLU A 25 -8.94 13.09 -3.03
C GLU A 25 -8.03 12.85 -1.82
N ALA A 26 -7.73 11.59 -1.49
CA ALA A 26 -6.91 11.24 -0.36
C ALA A 26 -5.45 11.69 -0.58
N PRO A 27 -4.82 12.35 0.41
CA PRO A 27 -3.40 12.63 0.34
C PRO A 27 -2.60 11.33 0.17
N ILE A 28 -1.75 11.29 -0.86
CA ILE A 28 -0.87 10.14 -1.15
C ILE A 28 0.06 9.86 0.05
N VAL A 29 0.43 10.92 0.77
CA VAL A 29 1.35 10.91 1.91
C VAL A 29 0.65 11.49 3.14
N LYS A 30 0.42 10.69 4.19
CA LYS A 30 -0.15 11.20 5.45
C LYS A 30 0.92 11.58 6.47
N SER A 31 2.10 10.94 6.41
CA SER A 31 3.15 11.07 7.44
C SER A 31 4.45 11.75 6.99
N GLY A 32 4.40 12.59 5.95
CA GLY A 32 5.52 13.48 5.59
C GLY A 32 6.08 13.27 4.18
N SER A 33 6.75 12.15 3.92
CA SER A 33 7.39 11.86 2.62
C SER A 33 6.81 10.63 1.91
N LEU A 34 6.86 10.66 0.58
CA LEU A 34 6.51 9.51 -0.25
C LEU A 34 7.50 8.36 0.02
N ARG A 35 7.00 7.22 0.47
CA ARG A 35 7.83 6.04 0.74
C ARG A 35 7.99 5.23 -0.54
N THR A 36 9.21 5.22 -1.07
CA THR A 36 9.59 4.48 -2.27
C THR A 36 10.69 3.47 -1.95
N PHE A 37 10.61 2.30 -2.57
CA PHE A 37 11.55 1.21 -2.36
C PHE A 37 12.00 0.63 -3.70
N GLY A 38 13.32 0.52 -3.88
CA GLY A 38 13.90 -0.21 -5.00
C GLY A 38 13.81 -1.71 -4.74
N LEU A 39 13.17 -2.43 -5.66
CA LEU A 39 13.20 -3.88 -5.75
C LEU A 39 14.06 -4.29 -6.95
N VAL A 40 14.38 -5.58 -7.06
CA VAL A 40 15.28 -6.10 -8.11
C VAL A 40 14.87 -5.66 -9.53
N ASP A 41 13.57 -5.69 -9.84
CA ASP A 41 13.03 -5.47 -11.18
C ASP A 41 11.99 -4.33 -11.27
N GLN A 42 11.73 -3.64 -10.16
CA GLN A 42 10.65 -2.67 -10.05
C GLN A 42 10.87 -1.69 -8.92
N VAL A 43 10.15 -0.58 -8.96
CA VAL A 43 10.05 0.38 -7.86
C VAL A 43 8.68 0.24 -7.22
N ALA A 44 8.66 0.06 -5.91
CA ALA A 44 7.44 0.04 -5.13
C ALA A 44 7.20 1.41 -4.49
N VAL A 45 5.99 1.93 -4.66
CA VAL A 45 5.55 3.21 -4.10
C VAL A 45 4.37 2.94 -3.17
N VAL A 46 4.52 3.26 -1.89
CA VAL A 46 3.44 3.11 -0.91
C VAL A 46 2.52 4.32 -0.98
N ASP A 47 1.26 4.07 -1.32
CA ASP A 47 0.19 5.06 -1.42
C ASP A 47 -0.77 4.85 -0.23
N GLU A 48 -0.60 5.66 0.80
CA GLU A 48 -1.35 5.55 2.07
C GLU A 48 -2.79 6.05 1.95
N GLY A 49 -3.03 6.96 1.01
CA GLY A 49 -4.34 7.51 0.71
C GLY A 49 -5.25 6.48 0.07
N ALA A 50 -4.72 5.76 -0.92
CA ALA A 50 -5.46 4.71 -1.63
C ALA A 50 -5.24 3.29 -1.08
N HIS A 51 -4.55 3.14 0.06
CA HIS A 51 -4.27 1.86 0.71
C HIS A 51 -3.70 0.82 -0.25
N ARG A 52 -2.69 1.22 -1.02
CA ARG A 52 -2.09 0.36 -2.06
C ARG A 52 -0.59 0.54 -2.15
N VAL A 53 0.06 -0.43 -2.75
CA VAL A 53 1.42 -0.29 -3.26
C VAL A 53 1.35 -0.30 -4.77
N ALA A 54 1.80 0.78 -5.40
CA ALA A 54 2.00 0.84 -6.83
C ALA A 54 3.38 0.25 -7.16
N LEU A 55 3.40 -0.66 -8.13
CA LEU A 55 4.60 -1.31 -8.62
C LEU A 55 4.87 -0.84 -10.03
N LEU A 56 6.07 -0.29 -10.23
CA LEU A 56 6.49 0.37 -11.45
C LEU A 56 7.70 -0.38 -12.02
N SER A 57 7.56 -0.96 -13.21
CA SER A 57 8.66 -1.62 -13.91
C SER A 57 8.96 -0.91 -15.22
N ALA A 58 10.22 -0.59 -15.45
CA ALA A 58 10.65 -0.03 -16.73
C ALA A 58 10.52 -1.08 -17.84
N ARG A 59 10.10 -0.63 -19.02
CA ARG A 59 10.00 -1.42 -20.24
C ARG A 59 10.86 -0.78 -21.33
N ALA A 60 11.13 -1.54 -22.39
CA ALA A 60 11.82 -1.01 -23.56
C ALA A 60 11.04 0.19 -24.16
N GLY A 61 11.73 1.07 -24.88
CA GLY A 61 11.07 2.21 -25.53
C GLY A 61 10.66 3.35 -24.60
N GLN A 62 11.26 3.47 -23.41
CA GLN A 62 10.91 4.48 -22.39
C GLN A 62 9.48 4.33 -21.84
N GLU A 63 8.97 3.10 -21.87
CA GLU A 63 7.66 2.78 -21.30
C GLU A 63 7.78 2.36 -19.83
N LEU A 64 6.69 2.57 -19.08
CA LEU A 64 6.57 2.16 -17.69
C LEU A 64 5.33 1.29 -17.53
N SER A 65 5.51 0.01 -17.17
CA SER A 65 4.39 -0.82 -16.76
C SER A 65 4.05 -0.54 -15.30
N ARG A 66 2.78 -0.24 -15.04
CA ARG A 66 2.24 0.01 -13.69
C ARG A 66 1.28 -1.10 -13.31
N SER A 67 1.46 -1.64 -12.11
CA SER A 67 0.45 -2.46 -11.44
C SER A 67 0.26 -1.94 -10.01
N SER A 68 -0.77 -2.42 -9.32
CA SER A 68 -1.00 -2.05 -7.93
C SER A 68 -1.63 -3.19 -7.16
N VAL A 69 -1.19 -3.36 -5.92
CA VAL A 69 -1.78 -4.30 -4.97
C VAL A 69 -2.36 -3.53 -3.79
N ARG A 70 -3.57 -3.88 -3.36
CA ARG A 70 -4.16 -3.28 -2.15
C ARG A 70 -3.44 -3.82 -0.92
N VAL A 71 -3.08 -2.94 -0.01
CA VAL A 71 -2.50 -3.29 1.29
C VAL A 71 -3.45 -2.83 2.38
N GLY A 72 -3.12 -3.17 3.62
CA GLY A 72 -3.96 -2.80 4.74
C GLY A 72 -4.00 -1.29 5.00
N LYS A 73 -5.05 -0.85 5.70
CA LYS A 73 -5.20 0.53 6.14
C LYS A 73 -4.15 0.92 7.18
N ASN A 74 -3.81 2.21 7.18
CA ASN A 74 -2.89 2.83 8.13
C ASN A 74 -1.52 2.11 8.16
N VAL A 75 -0.81 2.16 7.03
CA VAL A 75 0.54 1.57 6.89
C VAL A 75 1.52 2.26 7.85
N THR A 76 2.03 1.50 8.82
CA THR A 76 2.95 2.01 9.83
C THR A 76 4.40 1.97 9.36
N VAL A 77 4.85 0.84 8.83
CA VAL A 77 6.21 0.66 8.33
C VAL A 77 6.21 -0.20 7.07
N ALA A 78 7.16 0.07 6.17
CA ALA A 78 7.45 -0.76 5.02
C ALA A 78 8.96 -0.92 4.87
N ALA A 79 9.41 -2.12 4.50
CA ALA A 79 10.83 -2.40 4.31
C ALA A 79 11.03 -3.50 3.24
N PRO A 80 12.05 -3.38 2.38
CA PRO A 80 12.39 -4.43 1.44
C PRO A 80 13.05 -5.62 2.17
N SER A 81 12.99 -6.80 1.57
CA SER A 81 13.83 -7.92 1.98
C SER A 81 15.31 -7.64 1.70
N ALA A 82 16.21 -8.36 2.36
CA ALA A 82 17.66 -8.20 2.19
C ALA A 82 18.11 -8.39 0.73
N ASP A 83 17.44 -9.28 -0.02
CA ASP A 83 17.67 -9.53 -1.44
C ASP A 83 16.85 -8.63 -2.37
N THR A 84 16.12 -7.66 -1.82
CA THR A 84 15.23 -6.71 -2.51
C THR A 84 14.20 -7.32 -3.46
N LYS A 85 13.90 -8.62 -3.32
CA LYS A 85 12.86 -9.30 -4.13
C LYS A 85 11.46 -9.09 -3.57
N ARG A 86 11.36 -8.85 -2.26
CA ARG A 86 10.10 -8.75 -1.53
C ARG A 86 9.98 -7.39 -0.85
N LEU A 87 8.76 -6.89 -0.74
CA LEU A 87 8.44 -5.75 0.10
C LEU A 87 7.52 -6.22 1.24
N PHE A 88 7.92 -5.93 2.47
CA PHE A 88 7.10 -6.10 3.66
C PHE A 88 6.39 -4.79 3.98
N VAL A 89 5.08 -4.84 4.20
CA VAL A 89 4.23 -3.67 4.51
C VAL A 89 3.38 -3.99 5.72
N LEU A 90 3.64 -3.29 6.82
CA LEU A 90 2.93 -3.45 8.07
C LEU A 90 1.81 -2.41 8.16
N SER A 91 0.60 -2.88 8.46
CA SER A 91 -0.61 -2.05 8.49
C SER A 91 -1.31 -2.18 9.84
N ALA A 92 -1.69 -1.07 10.45
CA ALA A 92 -2.38 -1.05 11.74
C ALA A 92 -3.88 -1.40 11.63
N GLY A 93 -4.45 -1.41 10.43
CA GLY A 93 -5.89 -1.55 10.24
C GLY A 93 -6.65 -0.34 10.77
N GLU A 94 -7.92 -0.51 11.11
CA GLU A 94 -8.76 0.55 11.67
C GLU A 94 -8.71 0.57 13.20
N LEU A 95 -8.45 1.73 13.80
CA LEU A 95 -8.30 1.88 15.25
C LEU A 95 -9.04 3.14 15.76
N PRO A 96 -9.81 3.05 16.86
CA PRO A 96 -10.22 1.82 17.54
C PRO A 96 -11.23 1.03 16.69
N ARG A 97 -11.17 -0.30 16.78
CA ARG A 97 -12.15 -1.18 16.11
C ARG A 97 -13.49 -1.09 16.84
N ARG A 98 -14.50 -0.52 16.19
CA ARG A 98 -15.87 -0.36 16.67
C ARG A 98 -16.81 -1.40 16.09
N LYS A 99 -16.54 -1.90 14.89
CA LYS A 99 -17.34 -2.93 14.21
C LYS A 99 -16.50 -4.15 13.90
N GLY A 100 -17.15 -5.32 13.78
CA GLY A 100 -16.48 -6.55 13.34
C GLY A 100 -15.93 -6.48 11.91
N THR A 101 -16.46 -5.57 11.09
CA THR A 101 -16.02 -5.28 9.73
C THR A 101 -14.78 -4.39 9.66
N ASP A 102 -14.39 -3.77 10.77
CA ASP A 102 -13.24 -2.88 10.81
C ASP A 102 -11.96 -3.69 10.60
N GLU A 103 -11.14 -3.19 9.69
CA GLU A 103 -9.98 -3.90 9.17
C GLU A 103 -8.99 -4.25 10.29
N ARG A 104 -8.51 -5.50 10.28
CA ARG A 104 -7.53 -5.98 11.27
C ARG A 104 -6.12 -5.53 10.90
N PRO A 105 -5.24 -5.33 11.89
CA PRO A 105 -3.81 -5.19 11.63
C PRO A 105 -3.28 -6.38 10.83
N SER A 106 -2.34 -6.13 9.92
CA SER A 106 -1.78 -7.17 9.06
C SER A 106 -0.37 -6.86 8.59
N LEU A 107 0.38 -7.93 8.27
CA LEU A 107 1.63 -7.88 7.53
C LEU A 107 1.35 -8.32 6.09
N SER A 108 1.59 -7.44 5.13
CA SER A 108 1.52 -7.72 3.70
C SER A 108 2.93 -7.98 3.15
N VAL A 109 3.07 -9.04 2.35
CA VAL A 109 4.31 -9.41 1.66
C VAL A 109 4.04 -9.37 0.17
N ILE A 110 4.81 -8.55 -0.54
CA ILE A 110 4.66 -8.32 -1.97
C ILE A 110 5.88 -8.87 -2.68
N GLU A 111 5.69 -9.75 -3.66
CA GLU A 111 6.76 -10.36 -4.44
C GLU A 111 6.31 -10.53 -5.89
N GLY A 112 7.03 -9.95 -6.85
CA GLY A 112 6.70 -10.08 -8.28
C GLY A 112 5.25 -9.67 -8.62
N GLY A 113 4.69 -8.68 -7.93
CA GLY A 113 3.29 -8.26 -8.11
C GLY A 113 2.25 -9.11 -7.39
N THR A 114 2.65 -10.20 -6.74
CA THR A 114 1.77 -11.04 -5.93
C THR A 114 1.75 -10.54 -4.49
N LEU A 115 0.57 -10.52 -3.87
CA LEU A 115 0.37 -10.14 -2.49
C LEU A 115 0.04 -11.36 -1.63
N LYS A 116 0.72 -11.50 -0.50
CA LYS A 116 0.35 -12.42 0.57
C LYS A 116 0.15 -11.63 1.87
N THR A 117 -0.99 -11.83 2.52
CA THR A 117 -1.34 -11.10 3.74
C THR A 117 -1.41 -12.05 4.93
N TYR A 118 -0.79 -11.63 6.04
CA TYR A 118 -0.79 -12.34 7.31
C TYR A 118 -1.52 -11.47 8.34
N PRO A 119 -2.66 -11.93 8.90
CA PRO A 119 -3.36 -11.17 9.93
C PRO A 119 -2.53 -11.14 11.21
N LEU A 120 -2.60 -10.02 11.93
CA LEU A 120 -1.95 -9.83 13.22
C LEU A 120 -3.02 -9.69 14.32
N GLU A 121 -2.64 -10.04 15.54
CA GLU A 121 -3.54 -9.90 16.70
C GLU A 121 -3.70 -8.44 17.12
N SER A 122 -2.62 -7.67 17.03
CA SER A 122 -2.55 -6.27 17.44
C SER A 122 -1.73 -5.43 16.45
N PRO A 123 -1.94 -4.10 16.42
CA PRO A 123 -1.16 -3.21 15.58
C PRO A 123 0.27 -3.06 16.11
N HIS A 124 1.23 -3.06 15.19
CA HIS A 124 2.65 -2.92 15.48
C HIS A 124 3.27 -1.78 14.66
N THR A 125 4.38 -1.23 15.14
CA THR A 125 5.07 -0.06 14.59
C THR A 125 6.51 -0.34 14.16
N GLY A 126 7.06 -1.50 14.54
CA GLY A 126 8.42 -1.93 14.24
C GLY A 126 8.45 -3.14 13.31
N LEU A 127 9.44 -3.15 12.42
CA LEU A 127 9.74 -4.25 11.53
C LEU A 127 11.27 -4.37 11.39
N ALA A 128 11.80 -5.57 11.62
CA ALA A 128 13.20 -5.91 11.38
C ALA A 128 13.29 -7.05 10.36
N VAL A 129 14.22 -6.93 9.41
CA VAL A 129 14.43 -7.91 8.34
C VAL A 129 15.76 -8.62 8.60
N ASP A 130 15.75 -9.95 8.58
CA ASP A 130 16.96 -10.76 8.68
C ASP A 130 17.87 -10.50 7.47
N PRO A 131 19.14 -10.11 7.66
CA PRO A 131 20.10 -9.95 6.58
C PRO A 131 20.34 -11.22 5.74
N LEU A 132 20.13 -12.41 6.34
CA LEU A 132 20.21 -13.69 5.63
C LEU A 132 18.91 -14.04 4.89
N GLY A 133 17.87 -13.21 5.00
CA GLY A 133 16.62 -13.32 4.24
C GLY A 133 15.66 -14.42 4.69
N LYS A 134 15.92 -15.08 5.83
CA LYS A 134 15.07 -16.19 6.32
C LYS A 134 13.88 -15.70 7.14
N TRP A 135 14.08 -14.63 7.90
CA TRP A 135 13.09 -14.17 8.88
C TRP A 135 12.75 -12.68 8.74
N CYS A 136 11.57 -12.31 9.22
CA CYS A 136 11.22 -10.92 9.53
C CYS A 136 10.53 -10.90 10.89
N ALA A 137 10.91 -9.94 11.73
CA ALA A 137 10.32 -9.76 13.05
C ALA A 137 9.46 -8.50 13.07
N VAL A 138 8.23 -8.64 13.56
CA VAL A 138 7.30 -7.53 13.81
C VAL A 138 7.29 -7.27 15.31
N PHE A 139 7.41 -6.01 15.72
CA PHE A 139 7.49 -5.64 17.14
C PHE A 139 6.85 -4.29 17.43
N ALA A 140 6.59 -4.00 18.71
CA ALA A 140 6.18 -2.68 19.15
C ALA A 140 7.43 -1.78 19.27
N ALA A 141 7.63 -0.89 18.30
CA ALA A 141 8.71 0.09 18.36
C ALA A 141 8.29 1.30 19.22
N PRO A 142 9.20 1.84 20.07
CA PRO A 142 8.98 3.15 20.70
C PRO A 142 8.83 4.22 19.61
N GLY A 143 7.97 5.21 19.86
CA GLY A 143 7.56 6.21 18.86
C GLY A 143 8.74 6.90 18.15
N ALA A 144 8.60 7.05 16.82
CA ALA A 144 9.50 7.67 15.84
C ALA A 144 10.78 8.35 16.37
N GLY A 145 11.83 7.54 16.58
CA GLY A 145 13.24 7.96 16.53
C GLY A 145 13.97 7.16 15.44
N PRO A 146 15.11 7.66 14.91
CA PRO A 146 15.87 6.96 13.88
C PRO A 146 16.23 5.54 14.34
N GLN A 147 15.85 4.56 13.51
CA GLN A 147 16.04 3.14 13.75
C GLN A 147 17.54 2.83 13.80
N THR A 148 18.07 2.49 14.97
CA THR A 148 19.38 1.86 15.09
C THR A 148 19.25 0.50 15.77
N ASN A 149 19.65 -0.52 15.00
CA ASN A 149 20.11 -1.84 15.39
C ASN A 149 19.08 -2.95 15.69
N PHE A 150 19.38 -4.08 15.04
CA PHE A 150 18.90 -5.42 15.31
C PHE A 150 19.03 -5.74 16.81
N VAL A 151 17.98 -6.31 17.40
CA VAL A 151 17.98 -6.72 18.81
C VAL A 151 18.88 -7.95 18.94
N GLU A 152 20.08 -7.77 19.48
CA GLU A 152 20.93 -8.88 19.94
C GLU A 152 20.54 -9.21 21.38
N ASN A 153 20.01 -10.41 21.59
CA ASN A 153 19.72 -10.94 22.92
C ASN A 153 21.02 -11.45 23.56
N PRO A 154 21.36 -11.07 24.81
CA PRO A 154 22.55 -11.58 25.51
C PRO A 154 22.53 -13.09 25.74
#